data_AF-A0A1G2TH19-F1
#
_entry.id   AF-A0A1G2TH19-F1
#
_cell.length_a   1.000
_cell.length_b   1.000
_cell.length_c   1.000
_cell.angle_alpha   90.00
_cell.angle_beta   90.00
_cell.angle_gamma   90.00
#
_symmetry.space_group_name_H-M   'P 1'
#
loop_
_entity.id
_entity.type
_entity.pdbx_description
1 polymer ?
#
loop_
_entity_poly.entity_id
_entity_poly.type
_entity_poly.pdbx_seq_one_letter_code
_entity_poly.pdbx_strand_id
1 'polypeptide(L)'
;MNKLIISIFFLALAVPVLAQEAKPTDYTMLAPIPQLATEGEKTNAVTYVTGLFKLAIGLAGALAVVMIIYAGIKYMSTDAFSGKEEAKGVIENALWGLGLAIAAWLILYTINPKLVEIKFDIAPQQIATTTTTLGGDLPGGGWGGGGGILPGYPLSPEQVAENTQIRDKLKNNKPYPVLVNNDPCATGGTIGCTNVVGLPDSALTSAKILANACKCTITITGGTEGGHSNHGPGRAAFDLSPIGALNTFLSKTNPQAAFPSNGAKVRIGTTVYTFETAGANGRATANHWHVEL
;
A
#
# COMPACT_ATOMS: atom_id res chain seq x y z
N MET A 1 -31.88 23.51 22.10
CA MET A 1 -31.45 22.12 22.39
C MET A 1 -31.89 21.09 21.34
N ASN A 2 -32.80 21.39 20.39
CA ASN A 2 -33.35 20.36 19.49
C ASN A 2 -32.57 20.12 18.18
N LYS A 3 -31.48 20.86 17.92
CA LYS A 3 -30.69 20.71 16.69
C LYS A 3 -29.48 19.78 16.84
N LEU A 4 -28.98 19.57 18.06
CA LEU A 4 -27.85 18.65 18.31
C LEU A 4 -28.29 17.18 18.30
N ILE A 5 -29.51 16.89 18.70
CA ILE A 5 -30.03 15.51 18.82
C ILE A 5 -30.32 14.91 17.43
N ILE A 6 -30.72 15.72 16.46
CA ILE A 6 -31.02 15.26 15.09
C ILE A 6 -29.73 14.92 14.32
N SER A 7 -28.60 15.57 14.64
CA SER A 7 -27.31 15.27 14.02
C SER A 7 -26.66 13.98 14.54
N ILE A 8 -27.03 13.53 15.75
CA ILE A 8 -26.51 12.29 16.36
C ILE A 8 -27.29 11.07 15.84
N PHE A 9 -28.55 11.24 15.45
CA PHE A 9 -29.39 10.15 14.96
C PHE A 9 -29.12 9.76 13.49
N PHE A 10 -28.49 10.65 12.70
CA PHE A 10 -28.18 10.39 11.29
C PHE A 10 -26.84 9.65 11.05
N LEU A 11 -26.01 9.49 12.09
CA LEU A 11 -24.71 8.80 12.02
C LEU A 11 -24.79 7.29 12.30
N ALA A 12 -25.98 6.77 12.66
CA ALA A 12 -26.19 5.41 13.16
C ALA A 12 -26.57 4.36 12.09
N LEU A 13 -26.50 4.67 10.78
CA LEU A 13 -26.89 3.76 9.69
C LEU A 13 -25.71 3.17 8.89
N ALA A 14 -24.51 3.12 9.47
CA ALA A 14 -23.38 2.42 8.87
C ALA A 14 -23.42 0.91 9.19
N VAL A 15 -23.63 0.11 8.14
CA VAL A 15 -23.71 -1.35 8.09
C VAL A 15 -22.44 -2.01 8.67
N PRO A 16 -22.51 -3.13 9.42
CA PRO A 16 -21.32 -3.83 9.87
C PRO A 16 -20.64 -4.55 8.70
N VAL A 17 -19.45 -4.08 8.32
CA VAL A 17 -18.53 -4.81 7.44
C VAL A 17 -17.96 -5.99 8.23
N LEU A 18 -18.15 -7.19 7.72
CA LEU A 18 -17.51 -8.41 8.20
C LEU A 18 -16.00 -8.30 7.93
N ALA A 19 -15.19 -8.24 8.98
CA ALA A 19 -13.74 -8.25 8.91
C ALA A 19 -13.23 -9.70 8.96
N GLN A 20 -12.39 -10.08 8.01
CA GLN A 20 -11.72 -11.38 7.94
C GLN A 20 -10.27 -11.21 8.38
N GLU A 21 -9.83 -12.02 9.35
CA GLU A 21 -8.51 -11.89 9.97
C GLU A 21 -7.37 -12.32 9.02
N ALA A 22 -6.39 -11.44 8.81
CA ALA A 22 -5.13 -11.72 8.12
C ALA A 22 -3.93 -11.68 9.09
N LYS A 23 -2.92 -12.54 8.83
CA LYS A 23 -1.75 -12.74 9.69
C LYS A 23 -0.75 -11.55 9.59
N PRO A 24 -0.15 -11.07 10.70
CA PRO A 24 0.68 -9.85 10.69
C PRO A 24 2.08 -10.07 10.09
N THR A 25 2.63 -9.08 9.36
CA THR A 25 4.00 -9.07 8.82
C THR A 25 5.05 -8.53 9.78
N ASP A 26 6.24 -9.13 9.77
CA ASP A 26 7.37 -8.75 10.62
C ASP A 26 8.05 -7.45 10.13
N TYR A 27 8.30 -6.50 11.05
CA TYR A 27 8.99 -5.23 10.82
C TYR A 27 10.30 -5.17 11.64
N THR A 28 11.40 -4.75 11.01
CA THR A 28 12.70 -4.57 11.67
C THR A 28 12.86 -3.12 12.14
N MET A 29 13.12 -2.90 13.43
CA MET A 29 13.23 -1.55 13.99
C MET A 29 14.60 -0.91 13.71
N LEU A 30 14.60 0.35 13.29
CA LEU A 30 15.81 1.18 13.22
C LEU A 30 16.11 1.93 14.54
N ALA A 31 15.11 2.06 15.41
CA ALA A 31 15.24 2.68 16.73
C ALA A 31 14.45 1.83 17.75
N PRO A 32 15.13 1.02 18.58
CA PRO A 32 14.46 0.21 19.59
C PRO A 32 13.85 1.09 20.69
N ILE A 33 12.58 0.82 21.03
CA ILE A 33 11.90 1.48 22.13
C ILE A 33 12.19 0.69 23.42
N PRO A 34 12.66 1.35 24.50
CA PRO A 34 12.87 0.69 25.79
C PRO A 34 11.64 -0.10 26.26
N GLN A 35 11.87 -1.32 26.75
CA GLN A 35 10.85 -2.29 27.23
C GLN A 35 9.96 -2.97 26.17
N LEU A 36 10.14 -2.68 24.87
CA LEU A 36 9.29 -3.26 23.82
C LEU A 36 10.08 -3.91 22.70
N ALA A 37 11.39 -3.67 22.63
CA ALA A 37 12.29 -4.50 21.85
C ALA A 37 13.78 -4.27 22.18
N THR A 38 14.55 -5.32 21.99
CA THR A 38 16.02 -5.30 21.95
C THR A 38 16.50 -5.00 20.53
N GLU A 39 17.70 -4.41 20.37
CA GLU A 39 18.30 -4.21 19.03
C GLU A 39 18.30 -5.54 18.24
N GLY A 40 17.73 -5.52 17.03
CA GLY A 40 17.73 -6.68 16.13
C GLY A 40 16.50 -7.60 16.20
N GLU A 41 15.54 -7.38 17.10
CA GLU A 41 14.31 -8.18 17.12
C GLU A 41 13.28 -7.72 16.08
N LYS A 42 12.64 -8.69 15.41
CA LYS A 42 11.51 -8.43 14.50
C LYS A 42 10.26 -8.20 15.34
N THR A 43 9.60 -7.05 15.17
CA THR A 43 8.33 -6.73 15.83
C THR A 43 7.30 -6.33 14.79
N ASN A 44 6.00 -6.42 15.06
CA ASN A 44 4.99 -5.94 14.13
C ASN A 44 4.77 -4.42 14.29
N ALA A 45 4.37 -3.72 13.23
CA ALA A 45 4.02 -2.30 13.27
C ALA A 45 2.92 -1.98 14.32
N VAL A 46 1.96 -2.88 14.50
CA VAL A 46 0.95 -2.83 15.55
C VAL A 46 1.60 -2.78 16.94
N THR A 47 2.52 -3.70 17.22
CA THR A 47 3.19 -3.82 18.51
C THR A 47 4.05 -2.58 18.78
N TYR A 48 4.74 -2.07 17.76
CA TYR A 48 5.57 -0.87 17.87
C TYR A 48 4.74 0.39 18.17
N VAL A 49 3.67 0.65 17.41
CA VAL A 49 2.83 1.84 17.60
C VAL A 49 2.09 1.78 18.93
N THR A 50 1.54 0.61 19.29
CA THR A 50 0.91 0.39 20.60
C THR A 50 1.91 0.65 21.74
N GLY A 51 3.14 0.19 21.54
CA GLY A 51 4.25 0.41 22.46
C GLY A 51 4.60 1.89 22.65
N LEU A 52 4.69 2.64 21.55
CA LEU A 52 4.95 4.08 21.56
C LEU A 52 3.86 4.86 22.31
N PHE A 53 2.59 4.53 22.11
CA PHE A 53 1.49 5.15 22.86
C PHE A 53 1.57 4.87 24.36
N LYS A 54 1.91 3.63 24.76
CA LYS A 54 2.11 3.28 26.18
C LYS A 54 3.28 4.05 26.78
N LEU A 55 4.40 4.19 26.04
CA LEU A 55 5.54 4.98 26.48
C LEU A 55 5.17 6.46 26.65
N ALA A 56 4.42 7.04 25.70
CA ALA A 56 3.99 8.43 25.78
C ALA A 56 3.11 8.70 27.01
N ILE A 57 2.16 7.81 27.32
CA ILE A 57 1.32 7.91 28.52
C ILE A 57 2.17 7.71 29.79
N GLY A 58 3.11 6.76 29.78
CA GLY A 58 4.03 6.54 30.89
C GLY A 58 4.93 7.75 31.18
N LEU A 59 5.48 8.38 30.14
CA LEU A 59 6.26 9.62 30.26
C LEU A 59 5.41 10.79 30.77
N ALA A 60 4.17 10.92 30.27
CA ALA A 60 3.25 11.94 30.78
C ALA A 60 2.97 11.75 32.29
N GLY A 61 2.78 10.50 32.74
CA GLY A 61 2.61 10.17 34.15
C GLY A 61 3.85 10.50 34.99
N ALA A 62 5.04 10.12 34.53
CA ALA A 62 6.29 10.40 35.24
C ALA A 62 6.54 11.91 35.37
N LEU A 63 6.33 12.67 34.29
CA LEU A 63 6.45 14.13 34.31
C LEU A 63 5.42 14.78 35.23
N ALA A 64 4.18 14.29 35.25
CA ALA A 64 3.16 14.78 36.17
C ALA A 64 3.59 14.61 37.64
N VAL A 65 4.14 13.45 38.01
CA VAL A 65 4.65 13.20 39.37
C VAL A 65 5.78 14.17 39.73
N VAL A 66 6.74 14.39 38.84
CA VAL A 66 7.86 15.33 39.09
C VAL A 66 7.33 16.75 39.30
N MET A 67 6.39 17.21 38.47
CA MET A 67 5.80 18.53 38.59
C MET A 67 4.97 18.70 39.87
N ILE A 68 4.25 17.65 40.29
CA ILE A 68 3.49 17.65 41.56
C ILE A 68 4.44 17.71 42.76
N ILE A 69 5.56 16.96 42.75
CA ILE A 69 6.56 17.01 43.82
C ILE A 69 7.18 18.42 43.90
N TYR A 70 7.59 18.98 42.76
CA TYR A 70 8.13 20.34 42.68
C TYR A 70 7.16 21.37 43.24
N ALA A 71 5.89 21.31 42.84
CA ALA A 71 4.86 22.20 43.33
C ALA A 71 4.55 21.97 44.81
N GLY A 72 4.58 20.72 45.30
CA GLY A 72 4.39 20.39 46.71
C GLY A 72 5.48 20.98 47.60
N ILE A 73 6.74 20.87 47.19
CA ILE A 73 7.87 21.52 47.88
C ILE A 73 7.69 23.04 47.86
N LYS A 74 7.39 23.63 46.69
CA LYS A 74 7.15 25.06 46.55
C LYS A 74 6.03 25.56 47.47
N TYR A 75 4.94 24.81 47.57
CA TYR A 75 3.79 25.13 48.43
C TYR A 75 4.15 25.13 49.93
N MET A 76 4.99 24.18 50.36
CA MET A 76 5.44 24.07 51.75
C MET A 76 6.53 25.09 52.12
N SER A 77 7.35 25.50 51.17
CA SER A 77 8.49 26.41 51.40
C SER A 77 8.18 27.89 51.25
N THR A 78 6.98 28.27 50.79
CA THR A 78 6.58 29.67 50.59
C THR A 78 5.56 30.13 51.64
N ASP A 79 5.88 31.22 52.35
CA ASP A 79 4.92 31.88 53.26
C ASP A 79 4.03 32.92 52.53
N ALA A 80 4.44 33.35 51.34
CA ALA A 80 3.67 34.28 50.53
C ALA A 80 2.43 33.60 49.92
N PHE A 81 1.27 34.25 50.06
CA PHE A 81 -0.01 33.79 49.47
C PHE A 81 0.09 33.57 47.96
N SER A 82 0.78 34.46 47.24
CA SER A 82 1.00 34.34 45.78
C SER A 82 1.80 33.09 45.41
N GLY A 83 2.82 32.72 46.19
CA GLY A 83 3.61 31.50 45.93
C GLY A 83 2.80 30.22 46.15
N LYS A 84 1.84 30.24 47.09
CA LYS A 84 0.91 29.12 47.33
C LYS A 84 -0.09 28.97 46.20
N GLU A 85 -0.62 30.08 45.68
CA GLU A 85 -1.53 30.08 44.54
C GLU A 85 -0.84 29.60 43.26
N GLU A 86 0.39 30.05 43.02
CA GLU A 86 1.19 29.60 41.88
C GLU A 86 1.48 28.09 41.95
N ALA A 87 1.84 27.58 43.13
CA ALA A 87 2.07 26.14 43.33
C ALA A 87 0.79 25.31 43.08
N LYS A 88 -0.37 25.81 43.51
CA LYS A 88 -1.67 25.18 43.18
C LYS A 88 -1.93 25.16 41.68
N GLY A 89 -1.66 26.26 40.98
CA GLY A 89 -1.78 26.33 39.52
C GLY A 89 -0.90 25.31 38.80
N VAL A 90 0.32 25.06 39.28
CA VAL A 90 1.20 24.02 38.72
C VAL A 90 0.61 22.61 38.93
N ILE A 91 0.05 22.33 40.11
CA ILE A 91 -0.62 21.05 40.39
C ILE A 91 -1.84 20.87 39.48
N GLU A 92 -2.69 21.89 39.35
CA GLU A 92 -3.87 21.85 38.48
C GLU A 92 -3.49 21.63 37.02
N ASN A 93 -2.47 22.32 36.51
CA ASN A 93 -1.99 22.13 35.14
C ASN A 93 -1.43 20.72 34.91
N ALA A 94 -0.69 20.15 35.88
CA ALA A 94 -0.21 18.78 35.79
C ALA A 94 -1.37 17.77 35.76
N LEU A 95 -2.42 18.00 36.57
CA LEU A 95 -3.63 17.17 36.59
C LEU A 95 -4.44 17.29 35.31
N TRP A 96 -4.59 18.51 34.76
CA TRP A 96 -5.27 18.71 33.47
C TRP A 96 -4.50 18.08 32.30
N GLY A 97 -3.16 18.17 32.30
CA GLY A 97 -2.33 17.53 31.30
C GLY A 97 -2.45 16.00 31.32
N LEU A 98 -2.37 15.41 32.51
CA LEU A 98 -2.57 13.96 32.68
C LEU A 98 -4.01 13.54 32.36
N GLY A 99 -4.98 14.33 32.80
CA GLY A 99 -6.40 14.14 32.53
C GLY A 99 -6.71 14.16 31.03
N LEU A 100 -6.12 15.08 30.27
CA LEU A 100 -6.23 15.13 28.81
C LEU A 100 -5.65 13.88 28.13
N ALA A 101 -4.49 13.41 28.57
CA ALA A 101 -3.88 12.20 28.03
C ALA A 101 -4.77 10.96 28.26
N ILE A 102 -5.32 10.81 29.47
CA ILE A 102 -6.23 9.71 29.81
C ILE A 102 -7.57 9.88 29.10
N ALA A 103 -8.10 11.10 29.01
CA ALA A 103 -9.37 11.38 28.33
C ALA A 103 -9.27 11.09 26.83
N ALA A 104 -8.16 11.40 26.17
CA ALA A 104 -7.93 11.03 24.77
C ALA A 104 -8.02 9.50 24.57
N TRP A 105 -7.40 8.74 25.47
CA TRP A 105 -7.50 7.28 25.48
C TRP A 105 -8.93 6.79 25.77
N LEU A 106 -9.60 7.40 26.75
CA LEU A 106 -10.96 7.05 27.14
C LEU A 106 -11.97 7.32 26.03
N ILE A 107 -11.85 8.44 25.30
CA ILE A 107 -12.72 8.77 24.17
C ILE A 107 -12.56 7.73 23.07
N LEU A 108 -11.32 7.38 22.71
CA LEU A 108 -11.04 6.33 21.73
C LEU A 108 -11.65 5.00 22.16
N TYR A 109 -11.44 4.61 23.42
CA TYR A 109 -11.98 3.37 23.99
C TYR A 109 -13.51 3.35 24.01
N THR A 110 -14.14 4.47 24.34
CA THR A 110 -15.61 4.59 24.47
C THR A 110 -16.31 4.57 23.12
N ILE A 111 -15.74 5.25 22.11
CA ILE A 111 -16.33 5.27 20.77
C ILE A 111 -16.19 3.90 20.11
N ASN A 112 -15.01 3.30 20.22
CA ASN A 112 -14.79 1.93 19.75
C ASN A 112 -13.51 1.37 20.39
N PRO A 113 -13.60 0.32 21.22
CA PRO A 113 -12.42 -0.28 21.84
C PRO A 113 -11.42 -0.81 20.80
N LYS A 114 -11.85 -1.08 19.56
CA LYS A 114 -10.98 -1.45 18.43
C LYS A 114 -10.12 -0.29 17.90
N LEU A 115 -10.33 0.94 18.35
CA LEU A 115 -9.44 2.08 18.01
C LEU A 115 -8.24 2.14 18.96
N VAL A 116 -8.39 1.58 20.16
CA VAL A 116 -7.30 1.40 21.13
C VAL A 116 -6.59 0.07 20.89
N GLU A 117 -7.33 -0.95 20.45
CA GLU A 117 -6.77 -2.17 19.90
C GLU A 117 -6.30 -1.91 18.45
N ILE A 118 -5.09 -1.38 18.29
CA ILE A 118 -4.53 -1.06 16.97
C ILE A 118 -4.38 -2.35 16.16
N LYS A 119 -5.41 -2.74 15.41
CA LYS A 119 -5.35 -3.81 14.42
C LYS A 119 -5.13 -3.16 13.07
N PHE A 120 -3.87 -3.10 12.64
CA PHE A 120 -3.58 -2.80 11.24
C PHE A 120 -3.94 -4.03 10.41
N ASP A 121 -5.21 -4.12 10.01
CA ASP A 121 -5.63 -5.01 8.92
C ASP A 121 -5.28 -4.34 7.58
N ILE A 122 -3.99 -4.06 7.42
CA ILE A 122 -3.42 -3.67 6.14
C ILE A 122 -3.00 -4.99 5.54
N ALA A 123 -3.70 -5.43 4.50
CA ALA A 123 -3.29 -6.60 3.73
C ALA A 123 -1.78 -6.48 3.46
N PRO A 124 -0.97 -7.45 3.90
CA PRO A 124 0.46 -7.34 3.75
C PRO A 124 0.79 -7.17 2.28
N GLN A 125 1.33 -5.99 1.95
CA GLN A 125 1.99 -5.78 0.68
C GLN A 125 3.17 -6.74 0.68
N GLN A 126 3.18 -7.69 -0.25
CA GLN A 126 4.34 -8.56 -0.44
C GLN A 126 5.51 -7.69 -0.90
N ILE A 127 6.28 -7.17 0.05
CA ILE A 127 7.65 -6.77 -0.24
C ILE A 127 8.35 -8.10 -0.48
N ALA A 128 8.68 -8.36 -1.75
CA ALA A 128 9.55 -9.46 -2.11
C ALA A 128 10.83 -9.32 -1.29
N THR A 129 10.89 -10.00 -0.14
CA THR A 129 12.14 -10.21 0.57
C THR A 129 12.86 -11.20 -0.31
N THR A 130 13.69 -10.67 -1.20
CA THR A 130 14.68 -11.44 -1.92
C THR A 130 15.67 -11.94 -0.88
N THR A 131 15.28 -12.96 -0.12
CA THR A 131 16.26 -13.89 0.43
C THR A 131 16.81 -14.59 -0.81
N THR A 132 17.88 -14.03 -1.33
CA THR A 132 18.74 -14.68 -2.32
C THR A 132 19.35 -15.90 -1.66
N THR A 133 18.57 -16.98 -1.51
CA THR A 133 19.11 -18.33 -1.45
C THR A 133 19.63 -18.64 -2.84
N LEU A 134 20.90 -18.27 -3.07
CA LEU A 134 21.73 -18.94 -4.06
C LEU A 134 21.94 -20.37 -3.53
N GLY A 135 21.24 -21.34 -4.10
CA GLY A 135 21.48 -22.75 -3.75
C GLY A 135 20.31 -23.63 -4.13
N GLY A 136 20.41 -24.27 -5.28
CA GLY A 136 19.44 -25.24 -5.78
C GLY A 136 19.75 -25.57 -7.23
N ASP A 137 20.76 -26.42 -7.41
CA ASP A 137 21.35 -26.87 -8.66
C ASP A 137 20.32 -27.21 -9.76
N LEU A 138 20.54 -26.64 -10.96
CA LEU A 138 20.06 -27.23 -12.21
C LEU A 138 21.28 -27.72 -13.00
N PRO A 139 21.32 -29.00 -13.40
CA PRO A 139 22.43 -29.54 -14.16
C PRO A 139 22.31 -29.10 -15.64
N GLY A 140 23.34 -28.42 -16.11
CA GLY A 140 23.89 -28.62 -17.45
C GLY A 140 23.20 -27.95 -18.65
N GLY A 141 23.95 -27.02 -19.27
CA GLY A 141 24.10 -27.01 -20.72
C GLY A 141 23.64 -25.76 -21.48
N GLY A 142 24.62 -24.98 -21.96
CA GLY A 142 24.50 -24.23 -23.22
C GLY A 142 24.17 -22.74 -23.12
N TRP A 143 25.21 -21.90 -23.05
CA TRP A 143 25.10 -20.49 -23.42
C TRP A 143 25.14 -20.34 -24.94
N GLY A 144 24.04 -19.82 -25.51
CA GLY A 144 23.93 -19.40 -26.91
C GLY A 144 22.96 -18.22 -27.01
N GLY A 145 23.41 -17.12 -27.62
CA GLY A 145 22.65 -15.88 -27.74
C GLY A 145 21.32 -16.03 -28.47
N GLY A 146 20.27 -15.47 -27.88
CA GLY A 146 18.89 -15.51 -28.34
C GLY A 146 17.98 -15.51 -27.12
N GLY A 147 17.46 -14.35 -26.72
CA GLY A 147 16.74 -14.15 -25.46
C GLY A 147 15.68 -15.23 -25.24
N GLY A 148 15.93 -16.14 -24.30
CA GLY A 148 15.08 -17.28 -24.02
C GLY A 148 13.64 -16.86 -23.76
N ILE A 149 12.69 -17.61 -24.30
CA ILE A 149 11.31 -17.60 -23.83
C ILE A 149 11.41 -18.09 -22.38
N LEU A 150 11.20 -17.20 -21.42
CA LEU A 150 11.07 -17.63 -20.04
C LEU A 150 9.83 -18.54 -19.97
N PRO A 151 9.94 -19.78 -19.47
CA PRO A 151 8.76 -20.60 -19.23
C PRO A 151 7.85 -19.79 -18.32
N GLY A 152 6.63 -19.54 -18.79
CA GLY A 152 5.60 -18.86 -18.02
C GLY A 152 5.48 -19.59 -16.71
N TYR A 153 5.63 -18.88 -15.60
CA TYR A 153 5.57 -19.54 -14.31
C TYR A 153 4.15 -20.08 -14.15
N PRO A 154 3.96 -21.41 -14.02
CA PRO A 154 2.64 -21.96 -13.80
C PRO A 154 2.05 -21.35 -12.53
N LEU A 155 0.86 -20.75 -12.63
CA LEU A 155 0.19 -20.21 -11.44
C LEU A 155 -0.23 -21.36 -10.54
N SER A 156 0.09 -21.26 -9.24
CA SER A 156 -0.53 -22.12 -8.23
C SER A 156 -2.03 -21.83 -8.15
N PRO A 157 -2.86 -22.74 -7.62
CA PRO A 157 -4.28 -22.48 -7.39
C PRO A 157 -4.54 -21.19 -6.59
N GLU A 158 -3.68 -20.90 -5.62
CA GLU A 158 -3.72 -19.66 -4.83
C GLU A 158 -3.44 -18.43 -5.69
N GLN A 159 -2.44 -18.50 -6.57
CA GLN A 159 -2.12 -17.40 -7.50
C GLN A 159 -3.21 -17.19 -8.55
N VAL A 160 -3.92 -18.24 -8.98
CA VAL A 160 -5.09 -18.10 -9.85
C VAL A 160 -6.22 -17.37 -9.13
N ALA A 161 -6.47 -17.70 -7.86
CA ALA A 161 -7.46 -17.01 -7.03
C ALA A 161 -7.07 -15.54 -6.80
N GLU A 162 -5.80 -15.26 -6.48
CA GLU A 162 -5.28 -13.90 -6.32
C GLU A 162 -5.37 -13.10 -7.62
N ASN A 163 -4.99 -13.70 -8.76
CA ASN A 163 -5.13 -13.08 -10.07
C ASN A 163 -6.58 -12.67 -10.35
N THR A 164 -7.54 -13.51 -9.98
CA THR A 164 -8.98 -13.23 -10.11
C THR A 164 -9.39 -12.03 -9.24
N GLN A 165 -8.94 -11.98 -7.98
CA GLN A 165 -9.19 -10.84 -7.09
C GLN A 165 -8.59 -9.53 -7.63
N ILE A 166 -7.38 -9.57 -8.20
CA ILE A 166 -6.74 -8.40 -8.81
C ILE A 166 -7.54 -7.93 -10.03
N ARG A 167 -7.96 -8.86 -10.91
CA ARG A 167 -8.85 -8.56 -12.05
C ARG A 167 -10.15 -7.87 -11.59
N ASP A 168 -10.79 -8.36 -10.53
CA ASP A 168 -12.00 -7.74 -9.98
C ASP A 168 -11.74 -6.34 -9.42
N LYS A 169 -10.63 -6.14 -8.69
CA LYS A 169 -10.21 -4.81 -8.19
C LYS A 169 -9.98 -3.81 -9.33
N LEU A 170 -9.42 -4.26 -10.45
CA LEU A 170 -9.20 -3.43 -11.64
C LEU A 170 -10.52 -3.09 -12.35
N LYS A 171 -11.39 -4.08 -12.54
CA LYS A 171 -12.72 -3.92 -13.15
C LYS A 171 -13.65 -3.02 -12.32
N ASN A 172 -13.46 -3.00 -11.00
CA ASN A 172 -14.22 -2.16 -10.09
C ASN A 172 -13.68 -0.73 -9.96
N ASN A 173 -12.63 -0.35 -10.70
CA ASN A 173 -12.26 1.06 -10.83
C ASN A 173 -13.39 1.85 -11.51
N LYS A 174 -14.08 2.70 -10.76
CA LYS A 174 -15.20 3.51 -11.29
C LYS A 174 -14.79 4.98 -11.40
N PRO A 175 -15.29 5.73 -12.40
CA PRO A 175 -16.23 5.28 -13.45
C PRO A 175 -15.55 4.56 -14.63
N TYR A 176 -14.23 4.59 -14.72
CA TYR A 176 -13.46 4.05 -15.86
C TYR A 176 -12.75 2.74 -15.49
N PRO A 177 -13.32 1.57 -15.84
CA PRO A 177 -12.76 0.29 -15.44
C PRO A 177 -11.42 -0.01 -16.14
N VAL A 178 -10.56 -0.75 -15.46
CA VAL A 178 -9.39 -1.38 -16.07
C VAL A 178 -9.74 -2.84 -16.32
N LEU A 179 -9.82 -3.24 -17.58
CA LEU A 179 -10.08 -4.62 -17.98
C LEU A 179 -8.75 -5.35 -18.18
N VAL A 180 -8.81 -6.68 -18.15
CA VAL A 180 -7.70 -7.56 -18.53
C VAL A 180 -8.26 -8.53 -19.55
N ASN A 181 -7.64 -8.64 -20.72
CA ASN A 181 -8.08 -9.59 -21.74
C ASN A 181 -7.68 -11.02 -21.37
N ASN A 182 -8.27 -11.99 -22.08
CA ASN A 182 -8.01 -13.42 -21.94
C ASN A 182 -8.20 -13.97 -20.51
N ASP A 183 -8.18 -15.29 -20.40
CA ASP A 183 -8.12 -15.95 -19.11
C ASP A 183 -6.67 -15.99 -18.58
N PRO A 184 -6.44 -16.24 -17.28
CA PRO A 184 -5.11 -16.49 -16.75
C PRO A 184 -4.42 -17.66 -17.46
N CYS A 185 -3.08 -17.65 -17.50
CA CYS A 185 -2.33 -18.72 -18.13
C CYS A 185 -2.53 -20.04 -17.38
N ALA A 186 -2.88 -21.10 -18.12
CA ALA A 186 -2.84 -22.46 -17.60
C ALA A 186 -1.39 -22.87 -17.26
N THR A 187 -1.23 -23.88 -16.40
CA THR A 187 0.08 -24.44 -16.01
C THR A 187 0.95 -24.73 -17.25
N GLY A 188 2.09 -24.03 -17.37
CA GLY A 188 3.03 -24.16 -18.50
C GLY A 188 2.71 -23.31 -19.75
N GLY A 189 1.64 -22.51 -19.73
CA GLY A 189 1.25 -21.61 -20.81
C GLY A 189 1.92 -20.23 -20.73
N THR A 190 2.30 -19.67 -21.88
CA THR A 190 2.93 -18.33 -22.04
C THR A 190 2.24 -17.45 -23.07
N ILE A 191 1.29 -17.98 -23.85
CA ILE A 191 0.71 -17.31 -25.00
C ILE A 191 -0.82 -17.46 -24.94
N GLY A 192 -1.54 -16.43 -25.38
CA GLY A 192 -3.01 -16.44 -25.46
C GLY A 192 -3.70 -16.24 -24.11
N CYS A 193 -2.95 -15.82 -23.10
CA CYS A 193 -3.40 -15.61 -21.73
C CYS A 193 -2.76 -14.33 -21.19
N THR A 194 -3.30 -13.81 -20.09
CA THR A 194 -2.78 -12.60 -19.47
C THR A 194 -2.83 -12.75 -17.96
N ASN A 195 -1.68 -12.60 -17.31
CA ASN A 195 -1.54 -12.67 -15.87
C ASN A 195 -1.26 -11.27 -15.31
N VAL A 196 -1.89 -10.94 -14.19
CA VAL A 196 -1.69 -9.68 -13.46
C VAL A 196 -1.24 -9.91 -12.02
N VAL A 197 -1.33 -11.15 -11.55
CA VAL A 197 -0.73 -11.56 -10.27
C VAL A 197 0.78 -11.40 -10.31
N GLY A 198 1.36 -10.83 -9.25
CA GLY A 198 2.78 -10.50 -9.17
C GLY A 198 3.18 -9.19 -9.86
N LEU A 199 2.25 -8.46 -10.52
CA LEU A 199 2.51 -7.06 -10.85
C LEU A 199 2.63 -6.26 -9.54
N PRO A 200 3.62 -5.36 -9.41
CA PRO A 200 3.72 -4.52 -8.24
C PRO A 200 2.56 -3.52 -8.17
N ASP A 201 2.21 -3.10 -6.98
CA ASP A 201 1.12 -2.15 -6.72
C ASP A 201 1.28 -0.82 -7.46
N SER A 202 2.52 -0.40 -7.74
CA SER A 202 2.82 0.77 -8.57
C SER A 202 2.28 0.63 -9.98
N ALA A 203 2.42 -0.53 -10.61
CA ALA A 203 1.88 -0.82 -11.94
C ALA A 203 0.35 -0.84 -11.94
N LEU A 204 -0.25 -1.55 -10.98
CA LEU A 204 -1.71 -1.63 -10.83
C LEU A 204 -2.33 -0.24 -10.56
N THR A 205 -1.67 0.57 -9.75
CA THR A 205 -2.09 1.95 -9.44
C THR A 205 -1.93 2.87 -10.65
N SER A 206 -0.81 2.77 -11.38
CA SER A 206 -0.58 3.52 -12.61
C SER A 206 -1.65 3.24 -13.67
N ALA A 207 -2.07 1.97 -13.84
CA ALA A 207 -3.16 1.61 -14.73
C ALA A 207 -4.49 2.27 -14.34
N LYS A 208 -4.86 2.26 -13.05
CA LYS A 208 -6.08 2.93 -12.56
C LYS A 208 -6.04 4.45 -12.72
N ILE A 209 -4.89 5.06 -12.42
CA ILE A 209 -4.68 6.51 -12.61
C ILE A 209 -4.82 6.86 -14.08
N LEU A 210 -4.21 6.08 -14.98
CA LEU A 210 -4.30 6.29 -16.42
C LEU A 210 -5.75 6.20 -16.93
N ALA A 211 -6.51 5.18 -16.51
CA ALA A 211 -7.92 5.02 -16.89
C ALA A 211 -8.76 6.25 -16.49
N ASN A 212 -8.52 6.75 -15.27
CA ASN A 212 -9.20 7.95 -14.76
C ASN A 212 -8.76 9.24 -15.49
N ALA A 213 -7.47 9.34 -15.83
CA ALA A 213 -6.91 10.50 -16.53
C ALA A 213 -7.37 10.57 -18.01
N CYS A 214 -7.36 9.43 -18.71
CA CYS A 214 -7.86 9.35 -20.09
C CYS A 214 -9.38 9.40 -20.18
N LYS A 215 -10.09 9.19 -19.04
CA LYS A 215 -11.54 9.04 -19.00
C LYS A 215 -12.02 7.92 -19.91
N CYS A 216 -11.31 6.81 -19.89
CA CYS A 216 -11.49 5.71 -20.82
C CYS A 216 -11.30 4.36 -20.16
N THR A 217 -12.07 3.37 -20.60
CA THR A 217 -11.85 1.97 -20.23
C THR A 217 -10.60 1.47 -20.92
N ILE A 218 -9.55 1.14 -20.17
CA ILE A 218 -8.32 0.55 -20.74
C ILE A 218 -8.32 -0.95 -20.53
N THR A 219 -7.61 -1.68 -21.39
CA THR A 219 -7.47 -3.14 -21.30
C THR A 219 -5.99 -3.49 -21.21
N ILE A 220 -5.60 -4.12 -20.10
CA ILE A 220 -4.29 -4.76 -19.96
C ILE A 220 -4.28 -5.99 -20.86
N THR A 221 -3.32 -6.02 -21.78
CA THR A 221 -3.10 -7.10 -22.75
C THR A 221 -1.95 -8.02 -22.39
N GLY A 222 -1.11 -7.58 -21.47
CA GLY A 222 0.03 -8.33 -20.95
C GLY A 222 0.49 -7.81 -19.58
N GLY A 223 1.00 -8.68 -18.73
CA GLY A 223 1.48 -8.37 -17.39
C GLY A 223 2.63 -9.28 -16.98
N THR A 224 2.36 -10.31 -16.17
CA THR A 224 3.37 -11.24 -15.65
C THR A 224 3.47 -12.55 -16.41
N GLU A 225 2.76 -12.72 -17.52
CA GLU A 225 2.94 -13.89 -18.38
C GLU A 225 4.38 -13.97 -18.95
N GLY A 226 4.87 -15.21 -19.14
CA GLY A 226 6.17 -15.44 -19.74
C GLY A 226 6.15 -15.17 -21.24
N GLY A 227 7.31 -14.87 -21.84
CA GLY A 227 7.41 -14.67 -23.29
C GLY A 227 8.55 -13.75 -23.73
N HIS A 228 8.96 -12.82 -22.86
CA HIS A 228 10.09 -11.91 -23.13
C HIS A 228 10.73 -11.38 -21.84
N SER A 229 11.92 -10.79 -21.98
CA SER A 229 12.80 -10.37 -20.88
C SER A 229 12.35 -9.14 -20.11
N ASN A 230 11.31 -8.43 -20.57
CA ASN A 230 10.89 -7.14 -19.99
C ASN A 230 9.75 -7.30 -18.99
N HIS A 231 9.00 -8.40 -19.07
CA HIS A 231 7.86 -8.72 -18.23
C HIS A 231 8.20 -9.78 -17.18
N GLY A 232 7.40 -9.81 -16.11
CA GLY A 232 7.49 -10.86 -15.10
C GLY A 232 7.13 -10.38 -13.69
N PRO A 233 6.98 -11.32 -12.75
CA PRO A 233 6.68 -10.98 -11.35
C PRO A 233 7.68 -9.97 -10.77
N GLY A 234 7.15 -8.97 -10.06
CA GLY A 234 7.93 -7.89 -9.43
C GLY A 234 8.36 -6.77 -10.38
N ARG A 235 8.14 -6.89 -11.69
CA ARG A 235 8.44 -5.82 -12.64
C ARG A 235 7.25 -4.89 -12.81
N ALA A 236 7.50 -3.59 -12.72
CA ALA A 236 6.47 -2.58 -12.94
C ALA A 236 6.27 -2.33 -14.45
N ALA A 237 6.02 -3.41 -15.20
CA ALA A 237 5.83 -3.39 -16.63
C ALA A 237 4.57 -4.18 -17.04
N PHE A 238 3.79 -3.64 -17.97
CA PHE A 238 2.57 -4.25 -18.47
C PHE A 238 2.20 -3.65 -19.84
N ASP A 239 1.39 -4.38 -20.61
CA ASP A 239 0.96 -3.95 -21.94
C ASP A 239 -0.49 -3.51 -21.93
N LEU A 240 -0.80 -2.48 -22.73
CA LEU A 240 -2.13 -1.95 -22.91
C LEU A 240 -2.60 -2.05 -24.36
N SER A 241 -3.87 -2.38 -24.54
CA SER A 241 -4.54 -2.31 -25.84
C SER A 241 -4.52 -0.86 -26.37
N PRO A 242 -4.13 -0.63 -27.64
CA PRO A 242 -3.97 0.70 -28.20
C PRO A 242 -5.29 1.24 -28.74
N ILE A 243 -6.25 1.44 -27.82
CA ILE A 243 -7.58 1.96 -28.16
C ILE A 243 -7.52 3.46 -28.52
N GLY A 244 -8.44 3.90 -29.38
CA GLY A 244 -8.46 5.28 -29.87
C GLY A 244 -8.54 6.34 -28.76
N ALA A 245 -9.28 6.07 -27.67
CA ALA A 245 -9.39 6.99 -26.53
C ALA A 245 -8.06 7.15 -25.77
N LEU A 246 -7.33 6.05 -25.57
CA LEU A 246 -6.01 6.07 -24.94
C LEU A 246 -4.99 6.77 -25.84
N ASN A 247 -4.97 6.45 -27.13
CA ASN A 247 -4.10 7.10 -28.12
C ASN A 247 -4.35 8.61 -28.16
N THR A 248 -5.62 9.03 -28.16
CA THR A 248 -6.00 10.44 -28.11
C THR A 248 -5.51 11.10 -26.84
N PHE A 249 -5.62 10.45 -25.67
CA PHE A 249 -5.09 10.97 -24.43
C PHE A 249 -3.57 11.14 -24.46
N LEU A 250 -2.84 10.09 -24.85
CA LEU A 250 -1.37 10.12 -24.96
C LEU A 250 -0.88 11.14 -26.00
N SER A 251 -1.67 11.39 -27.04
CA SER A 251 -1.34 12.36 -28.10
C SER A 251 -1.24 13.80 -27.60
N LYS A 252 -1.86 14.11 -26.46
CA LYS A 252 -1.74 15.42 -25.79
C LYS A 252 -0.32 15.69 -25.31
N THR A 253 0.44 14.63 -25.01
CA THR A 253 1.83 14.71 -24.56
C THR A 253 2.79 14.53 -25.73
N ASN A 254 2.53 13.56 -26.62
CA ASN A 254 3.29 13.39 -27.87
C ASN A 254 2.31 13.15 -29.03
N PRO A 255 2.16 14.10 -29.98
CA PRO A 255 1.22 13.97 -31.11
C PRO A 255 1.37 12.69 -31.93
N GLN A 256 2.57 12.08 -31.98
CA GLN A 256 2.79 10.81 -32.65
C GLN A 256 1.95 9.66 -32.06
N ALA A 257 1.51 9.77 -30.81
CA ALA A 257 0.67 8.77 -30.16
C ALA A 257 -0.78 8.72 -30.67
N ALA A 258 -1.24 9.70 -31.47
CA ALA A 258 -2.56 9.63 -32.11
C ALA A 258 -2.61 8.50 -33.16
N PHE A 259 -1.52 8.34 -33.91
CA PHE A 259 -1.31 7.30 -34.92
C PHE A 259 0.09 6.71 -34.73
N PRO A 260 0.28 5.92 -33.65
CA PRO A 260 1.61 5.52 -33.24
C PRO A 260 2.23 4.56 -34.25
N SER A 261 3.50 4.79 -34.55
CA SER A 261 4.38 3.86 -35.27
C SER A 261 5.25 3.12 -34.26
N ASN A 262 5.83 1.99 -34.67
CA ASN A 262 6.68 1.19 -33.80
C ASN A 262 7.79 2.04 -33.17
N GLY A 263 7.94 1.96 -31.85
CA GLY A 263 8.91 2.74 -31.09
C GLY A 263 8.44 4.15 -30.70
N ALA A 264 7.21 4.56 -31.01
CA ALA A 264 6.67 5.82 -30.53
C ALA A 264 6.64 5.84 -28.99
N LYS A 265 7.19 6.89 -28.38
CA LYS A 265 7.31 7.01 -26.92
C LYS A 265 6.53 8.20 -26.37
N VAL A 266 5.81 7.98 -25.28
CA VAL A 266 5.15 9.01 -24.49
C VAL A 266 5.64 8.87 -23.05
N ARG A 267 6.02 9.96 -22.40
CA ARG A 267 6.41 9.95 -20.98
C ARG A 267 5.45 10.81 -20.18
N ILE A 268 4.83 10.25 -19.15
CA ILE A 268 3.96 10.96 -18.22
C ILE A 268 4.50 10.71 -16.82
N GLY A 269 5.15 11.72 -16.24
CA GLY A 269 5.88 11.56 -14.98
C GLY A 269 7.06 10.60 -15.13
N THR A 270 7.11 9.56 -14.29
CA THR A 270 8.12 8.49 -14.36
C THR A 270 7.76 7.41 -15.39
N THR A 271 6.47 7.24 -15.69
CA THR A 271 5.97 6.20 -16.59
C THR A 271 6.29 6.50 -18.05
N VAL A 272 6.82 5.50 -18.75
CA VAL A 272 7.09 5.50 -20.19
C VAL A 272 6.13 4.54 -20.88
N TYR A 273 5.50 5.02 -21.95
CA TYR A 273 4.65 4.24 -22.84
C TYR A 273 5.39 4.12 -24.17
N THR A 274 5.75 2.91 -24.57
CA THR A 274 6.39 2.62 -25.87
C THR A 274 5.40 1.84 -26.72
N PHE A 275 5.08 2.34 -27.92
CA PHE A 275 4.22 1.61 -28.83
C PHE A 275 5.00 0.54 -29.57
N GLU A 276 4.52 -0.70 -29.54
CA GLU A 276 5.10 -1.82 -30.25
C GLU A 276 4.07 -2.37 -31.26
N THR A 277 4.49 -2.51 -32.52
CA THR A 277 3.64 -3.13 -33.54
C THR A 277 3.76 -4.64 -33.50
N ALA A 278 2.71 -5.34 -33.94
CA ALA A 278 2.75 -6.78 -34.14
C ALA A 278 4.00 -7.17 -34.96
N GLY A 279 4.74 -8.18 -34.49
CA GLY A 279 5.95 -8.67 -35.13
C GLY A 279 7.22 -7.81 -34.95
N ALA A 280 7.15 -6.60 -34.38
CA ALA A 280 8.32 -5.71 -34.25
C ALA A 280 9.49 -6.33 -33.50
N ASN A 281 9.20 -7.15 -32.49
CA ASN A 281 10.18 -7.84 -31.65
C ASN A 281 10.16 -9.38 -31.87
N GLY A 282 9.59 -9.85 -32.99
CA GLY A 282 9.43 -11.27 -33.32
C GLY A 282 8.46 -12.05 -32.43
N ARG A 283 7.81 -11.38 -31.47
CA ARG A 283 6.94 -12.01 -30.44
C ARG A 283 5.65 -11.25 -30.12
N ALA A 284 5.57 -9.96 -30.42
CA ALA A 284 4.36 -9.17 -30.27
C ALA A 284 3.27 -9.70 -31.21
N THR A 285 2.22 -10.31 -30.66
CA THR A 285 1.12 -10.92 -31.44
C THR A 285 0.09 -9.88 -31.89
N ALA A 286 0.11 -8.70 -31.28
CA ALA A 286 -0.75 -7.56 -31.62
C ALA A 286 -0.06 -6.24 -31.29
N ASN A 287 -0.58 -5.15 -31.88
CA ASN A 287 -0.16 -3.81 -31.52
C ASN A 287 -0.54 -3.50 -30.07
N HIS A 288 0.35 -2.90 -29.32
CA HIS A 288 0.11 -2.52 -27.92
C HIS A 288 1.01 -1.37 -27.46
N TRP A 289 0.65 -0.77 -26.34
CA TRP A 289 1.52 0.12 -25.59
C TRP A 289 2.20 -0.65 -24.47
N HIS A 290 3.51 -0.82 -24.56
CA HIS A 290 4.34 -1.32 -23.49
C HIS A 290 4.55 -0.21 -22.45
N VAL A 291 4.19 -0.47 -21.21
CA VAL A 291 4.26 0.49 -20.10
C VAL A 291 5.37 0.07 -19.15
N GLU A 292 6.24 1.01 -18.77
CA GLU A 292 7.33 0.80 -17.82
C GLU A 292 7.41 1.99 -16.85
N LEU A 293 7.55 1.73 -15.54
CA LEU A 293 7.60 2.73 -14.47
C LEU A 293 9.00 2.97 -13.91
#